data_AF-A0A1B7Y769-F1
#
_entry.id   AF-A0A1B7Y769-F1
#
_cell.length_a   1.000
_cell.length_b   1.000
_cell.length_c   1.000
_cell.angle_alpha   90.00
_cell.angle_beta   90.00
_cell.angle_gamma   90.00
#
_symmetry.space_group_name_H-M   'P 1'
#
loop_
_entity.id
_entity.type
_entity.pdbx_description
1 polymer ?
#
loop_
_entity_poly.entity_id
_entity_poly.type
_entity_poly.pdbx_seq_one_letter_code
_entity_poly.pdbx_strand_id
1 'polypeptide(L)'
;MAPPCNVFPVSKLELHVQADVKGKKRKLPGGADVDLTKCALKEMTQYRCFIDDPKSRDSPVRCWPIHRLFRQCQDKKGTFTVETTAWEGSSSNTHQSPPTTGGHKLDGGHHDVPSYHEWLRA
;
A
#
# COMPACT_ATOMS: atom_id res chain seq x y z
N MET A 1 10.14 9.33 -21.34
CA MET A 1 9.90 7.89 -21.13
C MET A 1 9.63 7.67 -19.66
N ALA A 2 8.65 6.83 -19.29
CA ALA A 2 8.43 6.47 -17.89
C ALA A 2 9.63 5.66 -17.37
N PRO A 3 10.09 5.88 -16.13
CA PRO A 3 11.20 5.11 -15.56
C PRO A 3 10.81 3.63 -15.41
N PRO A 4 11.78 2.69 -15.45
CA PRO A 4 11.51 1.29 -15.15
C PRO A 4 10.90 1.13 -13.76
N CYS A 5 9.71 0.52 -13.69
CA CYS A 5 9.06 0.16 -12.44
C CYS A 5 9.37 -1.31 -12.12
N ASN A 6 10.24 -1.54 -11.15
CA ASN A 6 10.52 -2.89 -10.66
C ASN A 6 9.40 -3.32 -9.70
N VAL A 7 8.80 -4.48 -9.97
CA VAL A 7 7.77 -5.07 -9.11
C VAL A 7 8.45 -5.85 -7.99
N PHE A 8 8.03 -5.64 -6.76
CA PHE A 8 8.50 -6.37 -5.58
C PHE A 8 7.34 -6.58 -4.60
N PRO A 9 7.40 -7.60 -3.72
CA PRO A 9 6.35 -7.83 -2.74
C PRO A 9 6.30 -6.72 -1.69
N VAL A 10 5.10 -6.41 -1.21
CA VAL A 10 4.84 -5.34 -0.22
C VAL A 10 5.71 -5.47 1.04
N SER A 11 6.00 -6.70 1.48
CA SER A 11 6.87 -6.97 2.64
C SER A 11 8.31 -6.45 2.48
N LYS A 12 8.75 -6.17 1.25
CA LYS A 12 10.06 -5.59 0.96
C LYS A 12 10.04 -4.07 0.78
N LEU A 13 8.90 -3.40 1.01
CA LEU A 13 8.76 -1.96 0.81
C LEU A 13 9.72 -1.15 1.67
N GLU A 14 9.81 -1.47 2.96
CA GLU A 14 10.70 -0.77 3.91
C GLU A 14 12.18 -0.89 3.55
N LEU A 15 12.57 -1.96 2.87
CA LEU A 15 13.91 -2.14 2.32
C LEU A 15 14.11 -1.32 1.04
N HIS A 16 13.16 -1.37 0.11
CA HIS A 16 13.28 -0.70 -1.19
C HIS A 16 13.26 0.83 -1.07
N VAL A 17 12.49 1.37 -0.11
CA VAL A 17 12.40 2.82 0.09
C VAL A 17 13.75 3.43 0.52
N GLN A 18 14.65 2.63 1.09
CA GLN A 18 15.98 3.09 1.46
C GLN A 18 16.83 3.51 0.26
N ALA A 19 16.48 3.10 -0.96
CA ALA A 19 17.19 3.48 -2.18
C ALA A 19 16.44 4.55 -2.98
N ASP A 20 17.20 5.41 -3.68
CA ASP A 20 16.66 6.32 -4.68
C ASP A 20 16.40 5.61 -6.02
N VAL A 21 15.83 6.33 -6.99
CA VAL A 21 15.51 5.78 -8.32
C VAL A 21 16.74 5.30 -9.10
N LYS A 22 17.96 5.65 -8.66
CA LYS A 22 19.22 5.17 -9.23
C LYS A 22 19.81 3.98 -8.45
N GLY A 23 19.08 3.45 -7.46
CA GLY A 23 19.52 2.37 -6.58
C GLY A 23 20.48 2.82 -5.48
N LYS A 24 20.74 4.13 -5.32
CA LYS A 24 21.66 4.62 -4.29
C LYS A 24 20.94 4.79 -2.96
N LYS A 25 21.56 4.37 -1.86
CA LYS A 25 21.01 4.58 -0.51
C LYS A 25 20.71 6.07 -0.28
N ARG A 26 19.47 6.36 0.13
CA ARG A 26 18.98 7.68 0.53
C ARG A 26 19.70 8.11 1.81
N LYS A 27 19.94 9.40 1.92
CA LYS A 27 20.60 9.99 3.09
C LYS A 27 19.60 10.90 3.77
N LEU A 28 19.20 10.57 4.99
CA LEU A 28 18.37 11.46 5.80
C LEU A 28 19.25 12.48 6.55
N PRO A 29 18.67 13.59 7.00
CA PRO A 29 19.23 14.38 8.08
C PRO A 29 19.58 13.48 9.27
N GLY A 30 20.77 13.62 9.84
CA GLY A 30 21.25 12.76 10.94
C GLY A 30 21.70 11.34 10.54
N GLY A 31 21.62 10.96 9.26
CA GLY A 31 22.14 9.67 8.77
C GLY A 31 21.27 8.44 9.11
N ALA A 32 20.07 8.66 9.65
CA ALA A 32 19.10 7.61 9.91
C ALA A 32 18.56 6.98 8.60
N ASP A 33 17.95 5.81 8.74
CA ASP A 33 17.20 5.15 7.66
C ASP A 33 15.79 5.74 7.55
N VAL A 34 15.17 5.59 6.37
CA VAL A 34 13.79 6.03 6.13
C VAL A 34 12.85 5.22 7.01
N ASP A 35 12.06 5.92 7.81
CA ASP A 35 10.95 5.36 8.58
C ASP A 35 9.64 5.88 7.98
N LEU A 36 8.92 5.01 7.27
CA LEU A 36 7.67 5.37 6.59
C LEU A 36 6.58 5.85 7.56
N THR A 37 6.57 5.36 8.81
CA THR A 37 5.57 5.73 9.81
C THR A 37 5.67 7.20 10.23
N LYS A 38 6.88 7.76 10.17
CA LYS A 38 7.18 9.17 10.49
C LYS A 38 6.91 10.12 9.33
N CYS A 39 6.66 9.60 8.13
CA CYS A 39 6.33 10.40 6.96
C CYS A 39 4.84 10.77 6.93
N ALA A 40 4.53 11.93 6.38
CA ALA A 40 3.14 12.40 6.25
C ALA A 40 2.35 11.44 5.34
N LEU A 41 1.23 10.92 5.85
CA LEU A 41 0.28 10.11 5.08
C LEU A 41 -0.62 11.03 4.26
N LYS A 42 -0.72 10.74 2.97
CA LYS A 42 -1.59 11.43 2.01
C LYS A 42 -2.46 10.44 1.27
N GLU A 43 -3.63 10.89 0.88
CA GLU A 43 -4.61 10.12 0.13
C GLU A 43 -4.89 10.80 -1.21
N MET A 44 -5.05 10.00 -2.26
CA MET A 44 -5.53 10.43 -3.56
C MET A 44 -6.64 9.50 -4.04
N THR A 45 -7.80 10.06 -4.32
CA THR A 45 -8.89 9.34 -4.98
C THR A 45 -8.68 9.33 -6.49
N GLN A 46 -8.52 8.15 -7.05
CA GLN A 46 -8.55 7.90 -8.49
C GLN A 46 -9.88 7.26 -8.87
N TYR A 47 -10.19 7.19 -10.16
CA TYR A 47 -11.35 6.45 -10.65
C TYR A 47 -10.89 5.40 -11.65
N ARG A 48 -11.37 4.17 -11.46
CA ARG A 48 -11.22 3.11 -12.47
C ARG A 48 -12.55 2.97 -13.20
N CYS A 49 -12.50 3.21 -14.49
CA CYS A 49 -13.66 3.20 -15.36
C CYS A 49 -13.61 2.00 -16.30
N PHE A 50 -14.78 1.42 -16.56
CA PHE A 50 -14.98 0.35 -17.51
C PHE A 50 -16.17 0.68 -18.41
N ILE A 51 -16.08 0.27 -19.67
CA ILE A 51 -17.19 0.31 -20.61
C ILE A 51 -17.85 -1.07 -20.57
N ASP A 52 -19.15 -1.11 -20.31
CA ASP A 52 -19.87 -2.37 -20.08
C ASP A 52 -19.86 -3.29 -21.29
N ASP A 53 -20.04 -2.68 -22.46
CA ASP A 53 -19.95 -3.32 -23.77
C ASP A 53 -19.14 -2.41 -24.71
N PRO A 54 -17.84 -2.68 -24.90
CA PRO A 54 -16.99 -1.89 -25.78
C PRO A 54 -17.41 -1.86 -27.25
N LYS A 55 -18.32 -2.76 -27.68
CA LYS A 55 -18.78 -2.86 -29.08
C LYS A 55 -20.02 -2.00 -29.35
N SER A 56 -20.77 -1.65 -28.32
CA SER A 56 -21.95 -0.80 -28.43
C SER A 56 -21.58 0.67 -28.24
N ARG A 57 -22.00 1.54 -29.17
CA ARG A 57 -21.67 2.97 -29.14
C ARG A 57 -22.29 3.71 -27.95
N ASP A 58 -23.44 3.25 -27.47
CA ASP A 58 -24.20 3.87 -26.38
C ASP A 58 -24.02 3.13 -25.06
N SER A 59 -22.97 2.29 -24.97
CA SER A 59 -22.70 1.52 -23.76
C SER A 59 -22.32 2.44 -22.60
N PRO A 60 -22.90 2.24 -21.40
CA PRO A 60 -22.58 3.07 -20.25
C PRO A 60 -21.13 2.86 -19.80
N VAL A 61 -20.53 3.95 -19.31
CA VAL A 61 -19.24 3.94 -18.62
C VAL A 61 -19.49 3.93 -17.13
N ARG A 62 -19.03 2.88 -16.45
CA ARG A 62 -19.11 2.79 -14.98
C ARG A 62 -17.74 3.05 -14.38
N CYS A 63 -17.68 3.99 -13.44
CA CYS A 63 -16.46 4.36 -12.74
C CYS A 63 -16.61 4.13 -11.24
N TRP A 64 -15.59 3.55 -10.62
CA TRP A 64 -15.53 3.34 -9.18
C TRP A 64 -14.32 4.07 -8.58
N PRO A 65 -14.48 4.70 -7.41
CA PRO A 65 -13.38 5.35 -6.73
C PRO A 65 -12.36 4.31 -6.25
N ILE A 66 -11.08 4.63 -6.40
CA ILE A 66 -9.94 3.89 -5.87
C ILE A 66 -9.14 4.84 -4.99
N HIS A 67 -9.03 4.51 -3.72
CA HIS A 67 -8.24 5.26 -2.76
C HIS A 67 -6.79 4.78 -2.80
N ARG A 68 -5.87 5.68 -3.12
CA ARG A 68 -4.43 5.42 -3.14
C ARG A 68 -3.78 6.17 -1.98
N LEU A 69 -3.02 5.45 -1.16
CA LEU A 69 -2.33 6.01 -0.01
C LEU A 69 -0.86 6.20 -0.32
N PHE A 70 -0.29 7.32 0.14
CA PHE A 70 1.08 7.69 -0.11
C PHE A 70 1.75 8.23 1.15
N ARG A 71 2.99 7.81 1.39
CA ARG A 71 3.87 8.46 2.37
C ARG A 71 4.73 9.49 1.67
N GLN A 72 4.62 10.74 2.11
CA GLN A 72 5.50 11.83 1.68
C GLN A 72 6.64 11.99 2.69
N CYS A 73 7.84 11.62 2.26
CA CYS A 73 9.06 11.62 3.06
C CYS A 73 10.05 12.67 2.56
N GLN A 74 11.09 12.94 3.35
CA GLN A 74 12.17 13.87 2.99
C GLN A 74 13.54 13.22 3.16
N ASP A 75 14.40 13.39 2.17
CA ASP A 75 15.83 13.08 2.25
C ASP A 75 16.67 14.32 1.95
N LYS A 76 18.01 14.20 1.96
CA LYS A 76 18.93 15.31 1.68
C LYS A 76 18.79 15.93 0.28
N LYS A 77 18.17 15.24 -0.68
CA LYS A 77 17.93 15.73 -2.04
C LYS A 77 16.55 16.37 -2.20
N GLY A 78 15.68 16.24 -1.20
CA GLY A 78 14.36 16.87 -1.17
C GLY A 78 13.25 15.91 -0.76
N THR A 79 12.03 16.27 -1.13
CA THR A 79 10.82 15.49 -0.85
C THR A 79 10.65 14.38 -1.88
N PHE A 80 10.24 13.20 -1.41
CA PHE A 80 9.84 12.10 -2.27
C PHE A 80 8.55 11.46 -1.75
N THR A 81 7.85 10.77 -2.65
CA THR A 81 6.56 10.15 -2.36
C THR A 81 6.65 8.67 -2.68
N VAL A 82 6.06 7.83 -1.81
CA VAL A 82 5.98 6.38 -1.97
C VAL A 82 4.52 5.98 -1.89
N GLU A 83 4.03 5.22 -2.86
CA GLU A 83 2.70 4.61 -2.75
C GLU A 83 2.75 3.48 -1.71
N THR A 84 1.91 3.57 -0.69
CA THR A 84 1.86 2.64 0.43
C THR A 84 0.51 1.95 0.60
N THR A 85 -0.42 2.10 -0.35
CA THR A 85 -1.78 1.53 -0.30
C THR A 85 -1.85 0.11 0.28
N ALA A 86 -1.10 -0.84 -0.27
CA ALA A 86 -1.10 -2.22 0.21
C ALA A 86 -0.34 -2.44 1.53
N TRP A 87 0.64 -1.56 1.84
CA TRP A 87 1.43 -1.62 3.07
C TRP A 87 0.67 -1.10 4.29
N GLU A 88 -0.12 -0.04 4.13
CA GLU A 88 -0.99 0.47 5.22
C GLU A 88 -2.04 -0.61 5.61
N GLY A 89 -2.60 -1.32 4.63
CA GLY A 89 -3.54 -2.42 4.88
C GLY A 89 -2.91 -3.59 5.65
N SER A 90 -1.65 -3.91 5.34
CA SER A 90 -0.93 -5.05 5.97
C SER A 90 -0.46 -4.77 7.40
N SER A 91 -0.14 -3.53 7.72
CA SER A 91 0.45 -3.15 9.02
C SER A 91 -0.58 -3.00 10.15
N SER A 92 -1.87 -2.90 9.80
CA SER A 92 -2.99 -2.80 10.74
C SER A 92 -3.24 -4.08 11.56
N ASN A 93 -2.70 -5.23 11.15
CA ASN A 93 -2.94 -6.51 11.81
C ASN A 93 -1.91 -6.87 12.90
N THR A 94 -0.85 -6.07 13.07
CA THR A 94 0.26 -6.39 14.01
C THR A 94 0.05 -5.74 15.39
N HIS A 95 -0.96 -4.89 15.57
CA HIS A 95 -1.19 -4.14 16.81
C HIS A 95 -2.27 -4.71 17.75
N GLN A 96 -2.57 -6.01 17.65
CA GLN A 96 -3.36 -6.73 18.65
C GLN A 96 -2.77 -8.12 18.91
N SER A 97 -1.82 -8.21 19.84
CA SER A 97 -1.70 -9.41 20.67
C SER A 97 -1.32 -8.99 22.10
N PRO A 98 -2.23 -9.12 23.08
CA PRO A 98 -1.87 -9.10 24.49
C PRO A 98 -1.05 -10.37 24.82
N PRO A 99 -0.16 -10.33 25.82
CA PRO A 99 0.53 -11.53 26.27
C PRO A 99 -0.42 -12.33 27.18
N THR A 100 -0.89 -13.50 26.73
CA THR A 100 -1.58 -14.43 27.64
C THR A 100 -1.09 -15.86 27.46
N THR A 101 -0.36 -16.27 28.48
CA THR A 101 -0.07 -17.62 28.98
C THR A 101 -1.23 -18.62 28.77
N GLY A 102 -0.91 -19.79 28.18
CA GLY A 102 -1.46 -21.10 28.57
C GLY A 102 -2.88 -21.50 28.12
N GLY A 103 -2.96 -22.49 27.22
CA GLY A 103 -3.77 -23.70 27.44
C GLY A 103 -5.24 -23.76 26.98
N HIS A 104 -5.49 -24.74 26.10
CA HIS A 104 -6.73 -25.51 25.84
C HIS A 104 -7.74 -25.05 24.77
N LYS A 105 -8.19 -26.08 24.04
CA LYS A 105 -8.94 -26.18 22.78
C LYS A 105 -10.46 -26.18 23.02
N LEU A 106 -11.26 -25.55 22.14
CA LEU A 106 -12.44 -26.13 21.45
C LEU A 106 -13.30 -25.06 20.71
N ASP A 107 -13.58 -25.37 19.44
CA ASP A 107 -14.76 -25.17 18.58
C ASP A 107 -15.78 -24.02 18.78
N GLY A 108 -16.22 -23.44 17.65
CA GLY A 108 -17.46 -22.65 17.55
C GLY A 108 -17.36 -21.44 16.61
N GLY A 109 -17.89 -21.57 15.39
CA GLY A 109 -17.75 -20.57 14.32
C GLY A 109 -18.59 -19.29 14.47
N HIS A 110 -18.18 -18.25 13.75
CA HIS A 110 -19.07 -17.14 13.34
C HIS A 110 -18.48 -16.33 12.16
N HIS A 111 -19.23 -16.37 11.04
CA HIS A 111 -19.43 -15.34 10.01
C HIS A 111 -18.21 -14.75 9.27
N ASP A 112 -18.02 -15.27 8.05
CA ASP A 112 -17.31 -14.64 6.94
C ASP A 112 -17.85 -13.21 6.69
N VAL A 113 -17.03 -12.21 7.02
CA VAL A 113 -17.16 -10.86 6.49
C VAL A 113 -16.46 -10.85 5.13
N PRO A 114 -17.11 -10.43 4.03
CA PRO A 114 -16.50 -10.46 2.71
C PRO A 114 -15.21 -9.64 2.67
N SER A 115 -14.14 -10.36 2.36
CA SER A 115 -12.77 -9.90 2.20
C SER A 115 -12.67 -8.82 1.13
N TYR A 116 -12.45 -7.56 1.55
CA TYR A 116 -12.03 -6.46 0.67
C TYR A 116 -10.68 -6.73 -0.03
N HIS A 117 -10.02 -7.84 0.28
CA HIS A 117 -8.70 -8.20 -0.26
C HIS A 117 -8.73 -8.91 -1.62
N GLU A 118 -9.89 -9.25 -2.17
CA GLU A 118 -9.96 -10.04 -3.42
C GLU A 118 -9.77 -9.20 -4.71
N TRP A 119 -9.86 -7.87 -4.63
CA TRP A 119 -9.82 -6.99 -5.82
C TRP A 119 -8.42 -6.43 -6.18
N LEU A 120 -7.36 -6.82 -5.48
CA LEU A 120 -5.98 -6.36 -5.75
C LEU A 120 -5.14 -7.32 -6.62
N ARG A 121 -5.75 -8.36 -7.21
CA ARG A 121 -5.09 -9.25 -8.18
C ARG A 121 -5.79 -9.20 -9.54
N ALA A 122 -5.57 -8.12 -10.29
CA ALA A 122 -5.68 -8.09 -11.76
C ALA A 122 -4.95 -6.87 -12.31
#